data_AF-N4UN80-F1
#
_entry.id   AF-N4UN80-F1
#
_cell.length_a   1.000
_cell.length_b   1.000
_cell.length_c   1.000
_cell.angle_alpha   90.00
_cell.angle_beta   90.00
_cell.angle_gamma   90.00
#
_symmetry.space_group_name_H-M   'P 1'
#
loop_
_entity.id
_entity.type
_entity.pdbx_description
1 polymer ?
#
loop_
_entity_poly.entity_id
_entity_poly.type
_entity_poly.pdbx_seq_one_letter_code
_entity_poly.pdbx_strand_id
1 'polypeptide(L)'
;MHRSLNLLLTDSPLLDLRLAVTLSGLSLPPAFDYGYGKPKPWDGDKYTELWCENVSSERFEPAYCFDNIDDFLTVATQAPAQDVLWVHKAACDIRQSRFPAYAVPDLDHDGVYYIVIRLPKHFREAFSSAWARLAKERVIGVVFVKDQEGSQDGGRSDKDVAKWNCRIVNYPQGINHLANHRVVFPDLVVRGYCRDETSESAEALKTFPSRDAAEEALEIGEDQ
;
A
#
# COMPACT_ATOMS: atom_id res chain seq x y z
N MET A 1 -24.15 -5.94 -5.30
CA MET A 1 -23.47 -4.64 -5.19
C MET A 1 -22.35 -4.71 -4.16
N HIS A 2 -21.19 -5.20 -4.62
CA HIS A 2 -19.97 -5.42 -3.85
C HIS A 2 -18.89 -4.40 -4.10
N ARG A 3 -18.70 -3.56 -3.08
CA ARG A 3 -17.72 -2.49 -3.09
C ARG A 3 -16.34 -3.04 -2.91
N SER A 4 -15.45 -2.50 -3.72
CA SER A 4 -14.13 -3.02 -3.88
C SER A 4 -13.04 -2.04 -3.42
N LEU A 5 -12.15 -2.48 -2.52
CA LEU A 5 -11.16 -1.61 -1.87
C LEU A 5 -9.84 -1.43 -2.62
N ASN A 6 -9.35 -0.19 -2.68
CA ASN A 6 -8.00 0.15 -3.15
C ASN A 6 -7.10 0.54 -1.95
N LEU A 7 -5.86 0.02 -1.90
CA LEU A 7 -4.90 0.31 -0.84
C LEU A 7 -3.96 1.47 -1.19
N LEU A 8 -3.73 2.41 -0.28
CA LEU A 8 -2.85 3.57 -0.49
C LEU A 8 -1.85 3.68 0.66
N LEU A 9 -0.56 3.52 0.37
CA LEU A 9 0.53 3.81 1.31
C LEU A 9 1.00 5.25 1.06
N THR A 10 1.00 6.08 2.09
CA THR A 10 1.37 7.50 2.00
C THR A 10 2.86 7.68 2.26
N ASP A 11 3.50 8.53 1.45
CA ASP A 11 4.88 8.98 1.60
C ASP A 11 5.05 9.84 2.86
N SER A 12 6.12 9.56 3.61
CA SER A 12 6.58 10.42 4.71
C SER A 12 7.49 11.52 4.15
N PRO A 13 7.32 12.80 4.54
CA PRO A 13 8.23 13.86 4.16
C PRO A 13 9.50 13.77 5.03
N LEU A 14 10.62 13.39 4.42
CA LEU A 14 11.93 13.47 5.08
C LEU A 14 12.27 14.95 5.34
N LEU A 15 12.51 15.26 6.61
CA LEU A 15 12.90 16.55 7.15
C LEU A 15 14.21 17.06 6.53
N ASP A 16 14.14 18.23 5.87
CA ASP A 16 15.31 19.01 5.44
C ASP A 16 15.90 19.75 6.66
N LEU A 17 16.85 19.11 7.34
CA LEU A 17 17.56 19.66 8.49
C LEU A 17 18.88 20.29 8.04
N ARG A 18 18.83 21.53 7.53
CA ARG A 18 20.01 22.37 7.35
C ARG A 18 20.35 23.11 8.65
N LEU A 19 21.17 22.48 9.49
CA LEU A 19 21.83 23.15 10.63
C LEU A 19 23.08 23.89 10.12
N ALA A 20 22.95 25.20 9.89
CA ALA A 20 24.10 26.06 9.69
C ALA A 20 24.63 26.56 11.05
N VAL A 21 25.69 25.94 11.54
CA VAL A 21 26.45 26.43 12.71
C VAL A 21 27.64 27.23 12.17
N THR A 22 27.63 28.55 12.37
CA THR A 22 28.79 29.41 12.05
C THR A 22 29.74 29.45 13.25
N LEU A 23 30.84 28.71 13.17
CA LEU A 23 32.00 28.87 14.05
C LEU A 23 32.96 29.89 13.42
N SER A 24 32.94 31.12 13.94
CA SER A 24 33.83 32.20 13.49
C SER A 24 35.28 31.94 13.92
N GLY A 25 36.20 31.84 12.96
CA GLY A 25 37.65 31.89 13.22
C GLY A 25 38.46 30.63 12.88
N LEU A 26 37.82 29.54 12.44
CA LEU A 26 38.50 28.36 11.91
C LEU A 26 38.22 28.26 10.41
N SER A 27 39.27 28.36 9.58
CA SER A 27 39.17 28.00 8.16
C SER A 27 38.94 26.50 8.08
N LEU A 28 37.68 26.09 7.99
CA LEU A 28 37.35 24.69 7.75
C LEU A 28 37.99 24.25 6.42
N PRO A 29 38.48 22.99 6.32
CA PRO A 29 38.87 22.44 5.04
C PRO A 29 37.69 22.57 4.06
N PRO A 30 37.96 22.74 2.75
CA PRO A 30 36.90 22.82 1.76
C PRO A 30 35.97 21.61 1.89
N ALA A 31 34.68 21.84 1.64
CA ALA A 31 33.69 20.77 1.67
C ALA A 31 34.20 19.60 0.84
N PHE A 32 34.24 18.41 1.44
CA PHE A 32 34.72 17.21 0.77
C PHE A 32 33.78 16.91 -0.41
N ASP A 33 34.29 17.05 -1.62
CA ASP A 33 33.58 16.71 -2.85
C ASP A 33 33.87 15.26 -3.20
N TYR A 34 32.84 14.42 -3.14
CA TYR A 34 32.96 13.01 -3.51
C TYR A 34 33.17 12.79 -5.01
N GLY A 35 33.05 13.84 -5.84
CA GLY A 35 33.25 13.76 -7.29
C GLY A 35 32.11 13.07 -8.04
N TYR A 36 31.04 12.66 -7.34
CA TYR A 36 29.85 12.01 -7.94
C TYR A 36 28.95 12.97 -8.74
N GLY A 37 29.39 14.19 -9.00
CA GLY A 37 28.61 15.23 -9.67
C GLY A 37 27.45 15.76 -8.82
N LYS A 38 26.64 16.65 -9.40
CA LYS A 38 25.44 17.15 -8.72
C LYS A 38 24.44 16.01 -8.55
N PRO A 39 23.73 15.93 -7.40
CA PRO A 39 22.66 14.96 -7.22
C PRO A 39 21.70 15.06 -8.39
N LYS A 40 21.57 13.99 -9.17
CA LYS A 40 20.51 13.93 -10.18
C LYS A 40 19.20 13.69 -9.45
N PRO A 41 18.16 14.48 -9.70
CA PRO A 41 16.85 14.22 -9.10
C PRO A 41 16.36 12.83 -9.52
N TRP A 42 15.60 12.20 -8.64
CA TRP A 42 14.90 10.96 -8.97
C TRP A 42 13.92 11.23 -10.11
N ASP A 43 14.06 10.46 -11.20
CA ASP A 43 13.20 10.52 -12.37
C ASP A 43 12.54 9.16 -12.55
N GLY A 44 11.37 9.00 -11.92
CA GLY A 44 10.67 7.71 -11.87
C GLY A 44 10.29 7.17 -13.24
N ASP A 45 9.94 8.04 -14.19
CA ASP A 45 9.55 7.65 -15.55
C ASP A 45 10.75 7.06 -16.30
N LYS A 46 11.89 7.74 -16.23
CA LYS A 46 13.13 7.25 -16.84
C LYS A 46 13.61 5.94 -16.24
N TYR A 47 13.53 5.79 -14.92
CA TYR A 47 13.87 4.53 -14.27
C TYR A 47 12.90 3.40 -14.63
N THR A 48 11.62 3.73 -14.83
CA THR A 48 10.61 2.76 -15.27
C THR A 48 10.86 2.32 -16.72
N GLU A 49 11.20 3.24 -17.61
CA GLU A 49 11.58 2.95 -19.00
C GLU A 49 12.81 2.02 -19.03
N LEU A 50 13.90 2.39 -18.35
CA LEU A 50 15.10 1.58 -18.23
C LEU A 50 14.80 0.19 -17.64
N TRP A 51 13.93 0.13 -16.64
CA TRP A 51 13.52 -1.14 -16.07
C TRP A 51 12.78 -1.98 -17.10
N CYS A 52 11.75 -1.44 -17.78
CA CYS A 52 10.99 -2.13 -18.82
C CYS A 52 11.86 -2.65 -19.97
N GLU A 53 12.89 -1.89 -20.38
CA GLU A 53 13.84 -2.30 -21.43
C GLU A 53 14.76 -3.44 -20.99
N ASN A 54 15.06 -3.53 -19.69
CA ASN A 54 16.06 -4.45 -19.14
C ASN A 54 15.45 -5.51 -18.20
N VAL A 55 14.12 -5.68 -18.17
CA VAL A 55 13.49 -6.76 -17.40
C VAL A 55 13.85 -8.09 -18.05
N SER A 56 14.69 -8.85 -17.35
CA SER A 56 14.94 -10.25 -17.65
C SER A 56 14.32 -11.16 -16.59
N SER A 57 13.90 -12.36 -16.99
CA SER A 57 13.55 -13.43 -16.06
C SER A 57 14.77 -14.01 -15.34
N GLU A 58 15.98 -13.71 -15.83
CA GLU A 58 17.24 -14.17 -15.27
C GLU A 58 17.70 -13.21 -14.17
N ARG A 59 18.21 -13.77 -13.07
CA ARG A 59 18.84 -12.99 -12.01
C ARG A 59 20.23 -12.58 -12.49
N PHE A 60 20.64 -11.36 -12.16
CA PHE A 60 22.04 -10.98 -12.32
C PHE A 60 22.93 -11.92 -11.53
N GLU A 61 24.00 -12.39 -12.16
CA GLU A 61 25.03 -13.16 -11.48
C GLU A 61 25.70 -12.31 -10.40
N PRO A 62 25.92 -12.83 -9.18
CA PRO A 62 26.57 -12.08 -8.12
C PRO A 62 28.01 -11.74 -8.52
N ALA A 63 28.31 -10.45 -8.60
CA ALA A 63 29.66 -9.93 -8.82
C ALA A 63 30.22 -9.33 -7.52
N TYR A 64 31.43 -9.75 -7.14
CA TYR A 64 32.13 -9.25 -5.95
C TYR A 64 33.27 -8.27 -6.29
N CYS A 65 33.62 -8.17 -7.57
CA CYS A 65 34.59 -7.24 -8.11
C CYS A 65 34.09 -6.72 -9.46
N PHE A 66 34.44 -5.49 -9.78
CA PHE A 66 34.10 -4.82 -11.04
C PHE A 66 35.38 -4.39 -11.74
N ASP A 67 35.41 -4.53 -13.06
CA ASP A 67 36.58 -4.20 -13.87
C ASP A 67 36.82 -2.69 -13.95
N ASN A 68 35.76 -1.90 -13.79
CA ASN A 68 35.82 -0.44 -13.75
C ASN A 68 34.87 0.14 -12.70
N ILE A 69 35.11 1.40 -12.34
CA ILE A 69 34.33 2.12 -11.33
C ILE A 69 32.91 2.44 -11.82
N ASP A 70 32.70 2.60 -13.12
CA ASP A 70 31.40 2.94 -13.70
C ASP A 70 30.41 1.78 -13.57
N ASP A 71 30.87 0.54 -13.73
CA ASP A 71 30.09 -0.68 -13.53
C ASP A 71 29.72 -0.84 -12.06
N PHE A 72 30.68 -0.61 -11.16
CA PHE A 72 30.42 -0.59 -9.72
C PHE A 72 29.36 0.46 -9.36
N LEU A 73 29.52 1.69 -9.84
CA LEU A 73 28.57 2.79 -9.58
C LEU A 73 27.20 2.49 -10.19
N THR A 74 27.16 1.87 -11.37
CA THR A 74 25.91 1.45 -12.01
C THR A 74 25.20 0.43 -11.14
N VAL A 75 25.86 -0.63 -10.69
CA VAL A 75 25.23 -1.62 -9.80
C VAL A 75 24.82 -0.99 -8.47
N ALA A 76 25.68 -0.17 -7.87
CA ALA A 76 25.42 0.49 -6.59
C ALA A 76 24.21 1.44 -6.64
N THR A 77 23.91 2.01 -7.81
CA THR A 77 22.77 2.93 -8.00
C THR A 77 21.52 2.24 -8.55
N GLN A 78 21.67 1.32 -9.51
CA GLN A 78 20.56 0.64 -10.16
C GLN A 78 19.92 -0.44 -9.28
N ALA A 79 20.71 -1.17 -8.48
CA ALA A 79 20.17 -2.19 -7.58
C ALA A 79 19.13 -1.62 -6.59
N PRO A 80 19.40 -0.54 -5.84
CA PRO A 80 18.39 0.05 -4.96
C PRO A 80 17.25 0.71 -5.75
N ALA A 81 17.51 1.28 -6.94
CA ALA A 81 16.45 1.86 -7.77
C ALA A 81 15.44 0.78 -8.22
N GLN A 82 15.91 -0.34 -8.74
CA GLN A 82 15.06 -1.46 -9.15
C GLN A 82 14.29 -2.08 -7.98
N ASP A 83 14.95 -2.18 -6.81
CA ASP A 83 14.33 -2.66 -5.58
C ASP A 83 13.13 -1.80 -5.16
N VAL A 84 13.24 -0.47 -5.27
CA VAL A 84 12.16 0.49 -5.00
C VAL A 84 11.08 0.41 -6.08
N LEU A 85 11.44 0.38 -7.37
CA LEU A 85 10.49 0.33 -8.48
C LEU A 85 9.61 -0.92 -8.44
N TRP A 86 10.19 -2.08 -8.14
CA TRP A 86 9.45 -3.33 -8.02
C TRP A 86 8.37 -3.25 -6.94
N VAL A 87 8.72 -2.71 -5.76
CA VAL A 87 7.78 -2.52 -4.65
C VAL A 87 6.73 -1.45 -5.00
N HIS A 88 7.14 -0.37 -5.65
CA HIS A 88 6.24 0.71 -6.08
C HIS A 88 5.20 0.21 -7.09
N LYS A 89 5.63 -0.54 -8.11
CA LYS A 89 4.70 -1.15 -9.08
C LYS A 89 3.72 -2.07 -8.38
N ALA A 90 4.19 -2.96 -7.51
CA ALA A 90 3.31 -3.85 -6.76
C ALA A 90 2.30 -3.06 -5.92
N ALA A 91 2.71 -1.94 -5.31
CA ALA A 91 1.79 -1.05 -4.59
C ALA A 91 0.73 -0.42 -5.52
N CYS A 92 1.11 0.01 -6.73
CA CYS A 92 0.17 0.51 -7.73
C CYS A 92 -0.81 -0.58 -8.19
N ASP A 93 -0.34 -1.80 -8.44
CA ASP A 93 -1.18 -2.92 -8.87
C ASP A 93 -2.17 -3.32 -7.76
N ILE A 94 -1.71 -3.38 -6.51
CA ILE A 94 -2.56 -3.59 -5.32
C ILE A 94 -3.58 -2.44 -5.18
N ARG A 95 -3.15 -1.20 -5.43
CA ARG A 95 -4.02 -0.01 -5.38
C ARG A 95 -5.07 0.00 -6.49
N GLN A 96 -4.87 -0.70 -7.59
CA GLN A 96 -5.88 -0.81 -8.65
C GLN A 96 -6.83 -1.99 -8.41
N SER A 97 -6.39 -2.95 -7.60
CA SER A 97 -7.13 -4.16 -7.28
C SER A 97 -8.23 -3.86 -6.28
N ARG A 98 -9.36 -4.54 -6.47
CA ARG A 98 -10.65 -4.14 -5.94
C ARG A 98 -11.28 -5.35 -5.23
N PHE A 99 -11.54 -5.24 -3.92
CA PHE A 99 -11.98 -6.37 -3.08
C PHE A 99 -13.22 -6.11 -2.22
N PRO A 100 -14.17 -7.07 -2.15
CA PRO A 100 -15.32 -6.97 -1.27
C PRO A 100 -14.88 -6.88 0.19
N ALA A 101 -15.48 -5.94 0.91
CA ALA A 101 -15.21 -5.74 2.32
C ALA A 101 -16.46 -5.32 3.09
N TYR A 102 -16.42 -5.58 4.40
CA TYR A 102 -17.46 -5.15 5.33
C TYR A 102 -16.84 -4.75 6.66
N ALA A 103 -17.59 -3.96 7.43
CA ALA A 103 -17.19 -3.45 8.72
C ALA A 103 -17.86 -4.22 9.86
N VAL A 104 -17.14 -4.34 10.97
CA VAL A 104 -17.61 -4.88 12.24
C VAL A 104 -17.31 -3.83 13.30
N PRO A 105 -18.33 -3.25 13.97
CA PRO A 105 -18.12 -2.22 14.98
C PRO A 105 -17.40 -2.80 16.19
N ASP A 106 -16.47 -2.02 16.76
CA ASP A 106 -15.85 -2.31 18.04
C ASP A 106 -16.78 -1.79 19.15
N LEU A 107 -17.53 -2.68 19.80
CA LEU A 107 -18.56 -2.29 20.77
C LEU A 107 -17.99 -1.56 22.00
N ASP A 108 -16.69 -1.68 22.24
CA ASP A 108 -16.00 -1.04 23.36
C ASP A 108 -15.48 0.35 23.00
N HIS A 109 -15.39 0.69 21.71
CA HIS A 109 -14.78 1.92 21.22
C HIS A 109 -15.63 2.55 20.10
N ASP A 110 -16.37 3.59 20.45
CA ASP A 110 -17.20 4.30 19.49
C ASP A 110 -16.37 4.87 18.31
N GLY A 111 -16.94 4.80 17.11
CA GLY A 111 -16.29 5.19 15.86
C GLY A 111 -15.15 4.27 15.40
N VAL A 112 -14.83 3.18 16.11
CA VAL A 112 -13.84 2.20 15.69
C VAL A 112 -14.50 1.02 15.00
N TYR A 113 -13.90 0.58 13.89
CA TYR A 113 -14.36 -0.57 13.14
C TYR A 113 -13.21 -1.52 12.80
N TYR A 114 -13.50 -2.81 12.84
CA TYR A 114 -12.71 -3.83 12.16
C TYR A 114 -13.26 -4.02 10.75
N ILE A 115 -12.43 -3.80 9.74
CA ILE A 115 -12.79 -3.99 8.35
C ILE A 115 -12.22 -5.35 7.92
N VAL A 116 -13.10 -6.24 7.48
CA VAL A 116 -12.74 -7.55 6.93
C VAL A 116 -12.75 -7.43 5.42
N ILE A 117 -11.60 -7.65 4.80
CA ILE A 117 -11.38 -7.56 3.36
C ILE A 117 -11.17 -8.97 2.82
N ARG A 118 -12.05 -9.40 1.92
CA ARG A 118 -11.99 -10.72 1.28
C ARG A 118 -10.99 -10.67 0.13
N LEU A 119 -9.82 -11.25 0.33
CA LEU A 119 -8.79 -11.34 -0.70
C LEU A 119 -8.91 -12.69 -1.43
N PRO A 120 -8.70 -12.74 -2.75
CA PRO A 120 -8.49 -14.00 -3.44
C PRO A 120 -7.15 -14.63 -3.06
N LYS A 121 -7.09 -15.97 -3.00
CA LYS A 121 -5.86 -16.70 -2.67
C LYS A 121 -4.71 -16.37 -3.63
N HIS A 122 -4.99 -16.35 -4.94
CA HIS A 122 -4.00 -16.02 -5.97
C HIS A 122 -3.43 -14.60 -5.80
N PHE A 123 -4.24 -13.65 -5.34
CA PHE A 123 -3.78 -12.28 -5.09
C PHE A 123 -2.78 -12.25 -3.94
N ARG A 124 -3.07 -12.97 -2.85
CA ARG A 124 -2.17 -13.05 -1.69
C ARG A 124 -0.85 -13.71 -2.03
N GLU A 125 -0.88 -14.74 -2.88
CA GLU A 125 0.31 -15.46 -3.35
C GLU A 125 1.15 -14.59 -4.29
N ALA A 126 0.52 -13.96 -5.29
CA ALA A 126 1.19 -13.11 -6.29
C ALA A 126 1.93 -11.93 -5.65
N PHE A 127 1.33 -11.30 -4.64
CA PHE A 127 1.91 -10.12 -3.99
C PHE A 127 2.59 -10.43 -2.64
N SER A 128 2.77 -11.70 -2.27
CA SER A 128 3.28 -12.09 -0.94
C SER A 128 4.59 -11.39 -0.54
N SER A 129 5.59 -11.40 -1.43
CA SER A 129 6.89 -10.77 -1.22
C SER A 129 6.81 -9.25 -1.13
N ALA A 130 6.07 -8.61 -2.04
CA ALA A 130 5.88 -7.16 -2.02
C ALA A 130 5.10 -6.71 -0.78
N TRP A 131 4.06 -7.46 -0.42
CA TRP A 131 3.24 -7.22 0.77
C TRP A 131 4.07 -7.25 2.04
N ALA A 132 5.02 -8.18 2.19
CA ALA A 132 5.90 -8.25 3.35
C ALA A 132 6.71 -6.96 3.55
N ARG A 133 7.07 -6.27 2.47
CA ARG A 133 7.81 -4.98 2.52
C ARG A 133 6.86 -3.81 2.74
N LEU A 134 5.77 -3.77 1.99
CA LEU A 134 4.75 -2.71 2.04
C LEU A 134 4.03 -2.65 3.40
N ALA A 135 3.73 -3.81 3.99
CA ALA A 135 3.00 -3.92 5.26
C ALA A 135 3.89 -3.89 6.51
N LYS A 136 5.18 -3.56 6.38
CA LYS A 136 6.16 -3.58 7.47
C LYS A 136 5.74 -2.70 8.65
N GLU A 137 5.21 -1.51 8.37
CA GLU A 137 4.73 -0.56 9.38
C GLU A 137 3.36 -0.92 9.96
N ARG A 138 2.70 -1.95 9.40
CA ARG A 138 1.37 -2.43 9.79
C ARG A 138 0.27 -1.38 9.69
N VAL A 139 0.49 -0.31 8.93
CA VAL A 139 -0.51 0.72 8.63
C VAL A 139 -0.72 0.74 7.13
N ILE A 140 -1.97 0.75 6.71
CA ILE A 140 -2.37 0.77 5.31
C ILE A 140 -3.55 1.72 5.11
N GLY A 141 -3.53 2.50 4.04
CA GLY A 141 -4.69 3.29 3.64
C GLY A 141 -5.71 2.42 2.95
N VAL A 142 -6.96 2.45 3.37
CA VAL A 142 -8.09 1.74 2.76
C VAL A 142 -9.02 2.76 2.12
N VAL A 143 -9.27 2.63 0.82
CA VAL A 143 -10.16 3.51 0.07
C VAL A 143 -11.46 2.79 -0.25
N PHE A 144 -12.57 3.33 0.25
CA PHE A 144 -13.92 2.85 0.00
C PHE A 144 -14.48 3.50 -1.27
N VAL A 145 -14.97 2.67 -2.19
CA VAL A 145 -15.59 3.13 -3.44
C VAL A 145 -17.06 2.70 -3.46
N LYS A 146 -17.94 3.51 -4.05
CA LYS A 146 -19.35 3.16 -4.27
C LYS A 146 -19.47 2.48 -5.63
N ASP A 147 -20.07 1.30 -5.69
CA ASP A 147 -20.50 0.75 -6.97
C ASP A 147 -21.59 1.65 -7.56
N GLN A 148 -21.40 2.12 -8.78
CA GLN A 148 -22.49 2.66 -9.59
C GLN A 148 -22.86 1.62 -10.65
N GLU A 149 -24.14 1.27 -10.72
CA GLU A 149 -24.72 0.56 -11.86
C GLU A 149 -24.44 1.34 -13.15
N GLY A 150 -23.91 0.66 -14.16
CA GLY A 150 -23.96 1.14 -15.55
C GLY A 150 -22.68 1.73 -16.17
N SER A 151 -21.52 1.71 -15.50
CA SER A 151 -20.25 1.99 -16.20
C SER A 151 -19.81 0.75 -17.00
N GLN A 152 -20.35 0.60 -18.22
CA GLN A 152 -19.92 -0.38 -19.22
C GLN A 152 -18.57 -0.05 -19.87
N ASP A 153 -18.03 1.15 -19.61
CA ASP A 153 -16.61 1.41 -19.78
C ASP A 153 -15.94 1.19 -18.43
N GLY A 154 -14.74 0.60 -18.42
CA GLY A 154 -13.81 0.62 -17.28
C GLY A 154 -13.36 2.02 -16.85
N GLY A 155 -14.18 3.04 -17.10
CA GLY A 155 -14.10 4.42 -16.69
C GLY A 155 -14.34 4.54 -15.19
N ARG A 156 -13.22 4.74 -14.49
CA ARG A 156 -13.07 5.22 -13.13
C ARG A 156 -14.02 6.39 -12.84
N SER A 157 -15.19 6.12 -12.25
CA SER A 157 -15.99 7.17 -11.59
C SER A 157 -15.30 7.50 -10.27
N ASP A 158 -14.61 8.64 -10.27
CA ASP A 158 -13.61 9.09 -9.29
C ASP A 158 -14.22 9.69 -8.02
N LYS A 159 -15.24 9.04 -7.44
CA LYS A 159 -15.77 9.44 -6.14
C LYS A 159 -15.38 8.42 -5.09
N ASP A 160 -14.11 8.52 -4.68
CA ASP A 160 -13.64 7.94 -3.42
C ASP A 160 -14.60 8.39 -2.31
N VAL A 161 -15.31 7.43 -1.70
CA VAL A 161 -16.34 7.73 -0.70
C VAL A 161 -15.67 8.07 0.62
N ALA A 162 -14.62 7.33 0.96
CA ALA A 162 -13.84 7.56 2.15
C ALA A 162 -12.43 6.95 2.00
N LYS A 163 -11.44 7.57 2.64
CA LYS A 163 -10.09 7.03 2.77
C LYS A 163 -9.70 6.98 4.24
N TRP A 164 -9.38 5.78 4.72
CA TRP A 164 -9.06 5.55 6.12
C TRP A 164 -7.64 5.04 6.26
N ASN A 165 -6.90 5.54 7.26
CA ASN A 165 -5.64 4.93 7.65
C ASN A 165 -5.94 3.84 8.70
N CYS A 166 -5.72 2.59 8.32
CA CYS A 166 -6.08 1.44 9.12
C CYS A 166 -4.84 0.67 9.57
N ARG A 167 -4.91 0.06 10.75
CA ARG A 167 -3.86 -0.78 11.30
C ARG A 167 -4.14 -2.25 11.01
N ILE A 168 -3.18 -2.99 10.48
CA ILE A 168 -3.32 -4.43 10.21
C ILE A 168 -3.45 -5.20 11.53
N VAL A 169 -4.44 -6.08 11.59
CA VAL A 169 -4.70 -6.98 12.71
C VAL A 169 -4.21 -8.38 12.35
N ASN A 170 -3.06 -8.79 12.91
CA ASN A 170 -2.43 -10.07 12.59
C ASN A 170 -3.10 -11.28 13.25
N TYR A 171 -3.78 -11.08 14.38
CA TYR A 171 -4.39 -12.15 15.18
C TYR A 171 -5.88 -11.89 15.43
N PRO A 172 -6.72 -11.91 14.38
CA PRO A 172 -8.14 -11.57 14.51
C PRO A 172 -8.93 -12.59 15.35
N GLN A 173 -8.45 -13.84 15.47
CA GLN A 173 -9.13 -14.91 16.21
C GLN A 173 -9.27 -14.65 17.72
N GLY A 174 -8.42 -13.78 18.29
CA GLY A 174 -8.49 -13.41 19.71
C GLY A 174 -9.46 -12.27 20.01
N ILE A 175 -10.16 -11.74 19.00
CA ILE A 175 -11.04 -10.57 19.13
C ILE A 175 -12.49 -11.06 19.22
N ASN A 176 -13.11 -10.86 20.38
CA ASN A 176 -14.49 -11.32 20.66
C ASN A 176 -15.49 -10.78 19.63
N HIS A 177 -15.34 -9.52 19.22
CA HIS A 177 -16.20 -8.88 18.21
C HIS A 177 -16.15 -9.57 16.84
N LEU A 178 -15.06 -10.28 16.53
CA LEU A 178 -14.88 -11.00 15.27
C LEU A 178 -15.25 -12.50 15.35
N ALA A 179 -15.64 -13.01 16.51
CA ALA A 179 -15.91 -14.43 16.71
C ALA A 179 -16.99 -14.98 15.75
N ASN A 180 -18.05 -14.19 15.51
CA ASN A 180 -19.14 -14.56 14.60
C ASN A 180 -18.81 -14.36 13.11
N HIS A 181 -17.69 -13.72 12.80
CA HIS A 181 -17.27 -13.41 11.44
C HIS A 181 -16.27 -14.40 10.86
N ARG A 182 -15.78 -15.38 11.65
CA ARG A 182 -14.93 -16.51 11.21
C ARG A 182 -13.93 -16.08 10.13
N VAL A 183 -13.02 -15.18 10.47
CA VAL A 183 -12.00 -14.69 9.54
C VAL A 183 -11.12 -15.88 9.12
N VAL A 184 -10.96 -16.14 7.83
CA VAL A 184 -10.15 -17.26 7.33
C VAL A 184 -9.03 -16.74 6.44
N PHE A 185 -7.92 -17.46 6.32
CA PHE A 185 -6.92 -17.12 5.30
C PHE A 185 -7.55 -17.27 3.90
N PRO A 186 -7.37 -16.30 2.98
CA PRO A 186 -6.43 -15.18 3.00
C PRO A 186 -7.03 -13.80 3.37
N ASP A 187 -8.15 -13.74 4.10
CA ASP A 187 -8.79 -12.49 4.51
C ASP A 187 -7.81 -11.55 5.21
N LEU A 188 -7.93 -10.25 4.93
CA LEU A 188 -7.17 -9.20 5.59
C LEU A 188 -8.09 -8.43 6.54
N VAL A 189 -7.70 -8.39 7.82
CA VAL A 189 -8.40 -7.61 8.83
C VAL A 189 -7.60 -6.38 9.17
N VAL A 190 -8.27 -5.24 9.15
CA VAL A 190 -7.68 -3.97 9.56
C VAL A 190 -8.58 -3.26 10.56
N ARG A 191 -7.99 -2.51 11.49
CA ARG A 191 -8.70 -1.66 12.44
C ARG A 191 -8.60 -0.21 11.99
N GLY A 192 -9.73 0.40 11.71
CA GLY A 192 -9.84 1.81 11.32
C GLY A 192 -10.64 2.60 12.34
N TYR A 193 -10.46 3.92 12.34
CA TYR A 193 -11.26 4.85 13.11
C TYR A 193 -11.95 5.82 12.16
N CYS A 194 -13.28 5.89 12.25
CA CYS A 194 -14.08 6.88 11.54
C CYS A 194 -14.01 8.20 12.31
N ARG A 195 -13.25 9.17 11.80
CA ARG A 195 -13.08 10.48 12.44
C ARG A 195 -14.20 11.46 12.13
N ASP A 196 -14.87 11.28 10.99
CA ASP A 196 -15.88 12.21 10.48
C ASP A 196 -17.27 11.59 10.60
N GLU A 197 -18.14 12.24 11.36
CA GLU A 197 -19.59 12.00 11.43
C GLU A 197 -20.34 12.54 10.19
N THR A 198 -19.63 12.94 9.13
CA THR A 198 -20.32 13.20 7.85
C THR A 198 -20.95 11.91 7.39
N SER A 199 -22.28 11.91 7.24
CA SER A 199 -23.10 10.70 7.07
C SER A 199 -22.58 9.79 5.95
N GLU A 200 -21.94 10.35 4.93
CA GLU A 200 -21.36 9.64 3.79
C GLU A 200 -20.24 8.65 4.17
N SER A 201 -19.41 8.95 5.18
CA SER A 201 -18.28 8.10 5.60
C SER A 201 -18.74 6.86 6.38
N ALA A 202 -19.76 7.02 7.22
CA ALA A 202 -20.38 5.93 7.98
C ALA A 202 -21.35 5.12 7.11
N GLU A 203 -22.11 5.77 6.22
CA GLU A 203 -22.93 5.12 5.18
C GLU A 203 -22.08 4.32 4.17
N ALA A 204 -20.78 4.60 4.08
CA ALA A 204 -19.86 3.82 3.26
C ALA A 204 -19.69 2.37 3.78
N LEU A 205 -19.86 2.17 5.09
CA LEU A 205 -19.56 0.93 5.79
C LEU A 205 -20.82 0.06 5.87
N LYS A 206 -20.81 -1.04 5.12
CA LYS A 206 -21.81 -2.09 5.34
C LYS A 206 -21.38 -2.92 6.54
N THR A 207 -22.24 -2.99 7.55
CA THR A 207 -22.08 -3.87 8.70
C THR A 207 -23.00 -5.08 8.55
N PHE A 208 -22.54 -6.23 9.03
CA PHE A 208 -23.30 -7.47 9.03
C PHE A 208 -23.20 -8.13 10.40
N PRO A 209 -24.20 -8.93 10.82
CA PRO A 209 -24.15 -9.63 12.10
C PRO A 209 -23.23 -10.87 12.09
N SER A 210 -22.93 -11.42 10.92
CA SER A 210 -22.10 -12.62 10.75
C SER A 210 -21.41 -12.63 9.37
N ARG A 211 -20.46 -13.57 9.19
CA ARG A 211 -19.86 -13.83 7.88
C ARG A 211 -20.89 -14.29 6.86
N ASP A 212 -21.71 -15.26 7.24
CA ASP A 212 -22.69 -15.88 6.36
C ASP A 212 -23.67 -14.83 5.79
N ALA A 213 -24.11 -13.87 6.62
CA ALA A 213 -24.95 -12.75 6.16
C ALA A 213 -24.23 -11.81 5.17
N ALA A 214 -22.91 -11.63 5.34
CA ALA A 214 -22.10 -10.85 4.40
C ALA A 214 -21.81 -11.61 3.10
N GLU A 215 -21.80 -12.95 3.14
CA GLU A 215 -21.66 -13.84 1.98
C GLU A 215 -22.97 -13.95 1.19
N GLU A 216 -24.11 -14.10 1.86
CA GLU A 216 -25.42 -14.07 1.21
C GLU A 216 -25.67 -12.71 0.53
N ALA A 217 -25.33 -11.61 1.22
CA ALA A 217 -25.33 -10.29 0.60
C ALA A 217 -24.30 -10.17 -0.54
N LEU A 218 -23.22 -10.99 -0.52
CA LEU A 218 -22.27 -11.16 -1.62
C LEU A 218 -23.00 -11.62 -2.88
N GLU A 219 -23.57 -12.81 -2.77
CA GLU A 219 -24.16 -13.56 -3.87
C GLU A 219 -25.38 -12.85 -4.47
N ILE A 220 -26.31 -12.37 -3.63
CA ILE A 220 -27.49 -11.60 -4.08
C ILE A 220 -27.09 -10.36 -4.89
N GLY A 221 -25.91 -9.82 -4.58
CA GLY A 221 -25.38 -8.64 -5.23
C GLY A 221 -24.61 -8.89 -6.53
N GLU A 222 -24.26 -10.13 -6.85
CA GLU A 222 -23.63 -10.52 -8.12
C GLU A 222 -24.68 -10.94 -9.17
N ASP A 223 -25.88 -11.34 -8.72
CA ASP A 223 -27.00 -11.78 -9.57
C ASP A 223 -27.95 -10.65 -10.05
N GLN A 224 -27.62 -9.38 -9.81
CA GLN A 224 -28.36 -8.19 -10.26
C GLN A 224 -27.48 -7.30 -11.14
#